data_AF-A0A127SRR4-F1
#
_entry.id   AF-A0A127SRR4-F1
#
_cell.length_a   1.000
_cell.length_b   1.000
_cell.length_c   1.000
_cell.angle_alpha   90.00
_cell.angle_beta   90.00
_cell.angle_gamma   90.00
#
_symmetry.space_group_name_H-M   'P 1'
#
loop_
_entity.id
_entity.type
_entity.pdbx_description
1 polymer ?
#
loop_
_entity_poly.entity_id
_entity_poly.type
_entity_poly.pdbx_seq_one_letter_code
_entity_poly.pdbx_strand_id
1 'polypeptide(L)' 'MKRMTQSEYLAVPENYRGVWTTERWDIPDWENLRKKYMGKRTLMVYDKGTCLLVEGLSLEIVDDNS' A
#
# COMPACT_ATOMS: atom_id res chain seq x y z
N MET A 1 7.73 -10.22 -1.14
CA MET A 1 7.35 -8.88 -1.66
C MET A 1 6.54 -9.12 -2.92
N LYS A 2 5.34 -8.52 -3.04
CA LYS A 2 4.51 -8.60 -4.25
C LYS A 2 4.92 -7.46 -5.19
N ARG A 3 5.27 -7.80 -6.42
CA ARG A 3 5.57 -6.82 -7.48
C ARG A 3 4.43 -6.81 -8.49
N MET A 4 4.04 -5.63 -8.96
CA MET A 4 3.03 -5.47 -10.01
C MET A 4 3.23 -4.14 -10.75
N THR A 5 2.64 -4.01 -11.93
CA THR A 5 2.71 -2.76 -12.70
C THR A 5 1.67 -1.74 -12.22
N GLN A 6 1.82 -0.50 -12.66
CA GLN A 6 0.85 0.57 -12.40
C GLN A 6 -0.55 0.20 -12.91
N SER A 7 -0.65 -0.29 -14.14
CA SER A 7 -1.92 -0.71 -14.74
C SER A 7 -2.55 -1.87 -13.99
N GLU A 8 -1.76 -2.88 -13.58
CA GLU A 8 -2.25 -3.97 -12.74
C GLU A 8 -2.80 -3.46 -11.40
N TYR A 9 -2.12 -2.51 -10.77
CA TYR A 9 -2.58 -1.91 -9.52
C TYR A 9 -3.90 -1.17 -9.72
N LEU A 10 -4.00 -0.35 -10.77
CA LEU A 10 -5.22 0.42 -11.07
C LEU A 10 -6.41 -0.45 -11.47
N ALA A 11 -6.15 -1.63 -12.05
CA ALA A 11 -7.17 -2.61 -12.39
C ALA A 11 -7.80 -3.29 -11.16
N VAL A 12 -7.14 -3.25 -10.00
CA VAL A 12 -7.74 -3.74 -8.75
C VAL A 12 -8.92 -2.85 -8.36
N PRO A 13 -10.07 -3.41 -7.94
CA PRO A 13 -11.21 -2.62 -7.49
C PRO A 13 -10.85 -1.66 -6.35
N GLU A 14 -11.41 -0.47 -6.36
CA GLU A 14 -11.07 0.63 -5.44
C GLU A 14 -11.26 0.32 -3.96
N ASN A 15 -12.12 -0.64 -3.62
CA ASN A 15 -12.31 -1.09 -2.25
C ASN A 15 -11.17 -1.99 -1.73
N TYR A 16 -10.29 -2.48 -2.61
CA TYR A 16 -9.12 -3.31 -2.25
C TYR A 16 -7.79 -2.59 -2.43
N ARG A 17 -7.78 -1.40 -3.04
CA ARG A 17 -6.57 -0.58 -3.21
C ARG A 17 -6.76 0.81 -2.63
N GLY A 18 -5.70 1.43 -2.13
CA GLY A 18 -5.85 2.75 -1.52
C GLY A 18 -4.52 3.47 -1.32
N VAL A 19 -4.59 4.72 -0.89
CA VAL A 19 -3.42 5.49 -0.47
C VAL A 19 -3.59 5.79 1.01
N TRP A 20 -2.53 5.59 1.80
CA TRP A 20 -2.58 5.97 3.20
C TRP A 20 -2.60 7.49 3.34
N THR A 21 -3.77 8.05 3.63
CA THR A 21 -3.97 9.50 3.84
C THR A 21 -4.50 9.83 5.23
N THR A 22 -4.87 8.82 6.02
CA THR A 22 -5.44 9.01 7.35
C THR A 22 -4.36 9.11 8.42
N GLU A 23 -4.37 10.20 9.18
CA GLU A 23 -3.55 10.35 10.38
C GLU A 23 -3.98 9.36 11.47
N ARG A 24 -3.02 8.79 12.20
CA ARG A 24 -3.21 7.75 13.22
C ARG A 24 -2.50 8.11 14.52
N TRP A 25 -2.99 9.18 15.15
CA TRP A 25 -2.50 9.69 16.44
C TRP A 25 -2.60 8.66 17.59
N ASP A 26 -3.38 7.59 17.41
CA ASP A 26 -3.48 6.46 18.32
C ASP A 26 -2.26 5.53 18.29
N ILE A 27 -1.40 5.62 17.27
CA ILE A 27 -0.20 4.80 17.13
C ILE A 27 0.99 5.49 17.86
N PRO A 28 1.72 4.78 18.74
CA PRO A 28 2.95 5.32 19.31
C PRO A 28 3.96 5.74 18.23
N ASP A 29 4.66 6.86 18.43
CA ASP A 29 5.63 7.41 17.46
C ASP A 29 5.03 7.77 16.08
N TRP A 30 3.73 8.11 16.06
CA TRP A 30 3.03 8.45 14.82
C TRP A 30 3.69 9.58 14.02
N GLU A 31 4.27 10.59 14.68
CA GLU A 31 4.94 11.71 14.00
C GLU A 31 6.11 11.28 13.10
N ASN A 32 6.81 10.21 13.44
CA ASN A 32 7.88 9.67 12.61
C ASN A 32 7.34 8.65 11.60
N LEU A 33 6.39 7.81 12.02
CA LEU A 33 5.75 6.83 11.14
C LEU A 33 5.03 7.50 9.96
N ARG A 34 4.29 8.59 10.19
CA ARG A 34 3.56 9.30 9.12
C ARG A 34 4.49 9.79 8.01
N LYS A 35 5.70 10.24 8.35
CA LYS A 35 6.70 10.69 7.36
C LYS A 35 7.16 9.55 6.44
N LYS A 36 7.14 8.31 6.94
CA LYS A 36 7.54 7.12 6.20
C LYS A 36 6.38 6.52 5.40
N TYR A 37 5.15 6.62 5.92
CA TYR A 37 4.02 5.84 5.42
C TYR A 37 2.90 6.62 4.72
N MET A 38 2.72 7.91 5.01
CA MET A 38 1.71 8.72 4.34
C MET A 38 1.98 8.82 2.84
N GLY A 39 0.92 8.78 2.04
CA GLY A 39 1.00 8.85 0.58
C GLY A 39 1.40 7.54 -0.10
N LYS A 40 1.77 6.49 0.65
CA LYS A 40 2.08 5.18 0.07
C LYS A 40 0.82 4.45 -0.37
N ARG A 41 0.92 3.76 -1.50
CA ARG A 41 -0.13 2.89 -2.00
C ARG A 41 -0.23 1.61 -1.16
N THR A 42 -1.45 1.12 -1.05
CA THR A 42 -1.81 -0.04 -0.25
C THR A 42 -2.68 -0.98 -1.08
N LEU A 43 -2.54 -2.27 -0.83
CA LEU A 43 -3.29 -3.31 -1.52
C LEU A 43 -3.71 -4.37 -0.53
N MET A 44 -5.01 -4.61 -0.41
CA MET A 44 -5.56 -5.71 0.35
C MET A 44 -5.61 -6.95 -0.53
N VAL A 45 -4.93 -8.01 -0.11
CA VAL A 45 -4.87 -9.29 -0.82
C VAL A 45 -5.39 -10.41 0.06
N TYR A 46 -5.87 -11.47 -0.58
CA TYR A 46 -6.17 -12.72 0.09
C TYR A 46 -5.10 -13.75 -0.25
N ASP A 47 -4.20 -14.01 0.69
CA ASP A 47 -3.17 -15.05 0.59
C ASP A 47 -3.08 -15.76 1.93
N LYS A 48 -3.79 -16.89 2.05
CA LYS A 48 -3.96 -17.66 3.30
C LYS A 48 -4.50 -16.80 4.47
N GLY A 49 -5.27 -15.78 4.14
CA GLY A 49 -5.76 -14.76 5.06
C GLY A 49 -5.79 -13.38 4.39
N THR A 50 -6.48 -12.44 5.03
CA THR A 50 -6.51 -11.05 4.56
C THR A 50 -5.23 -10.34 4.98
N CYS A 51 -4.45 -9.88 4.01
CA CYS A 51 -3.18 -9.21 4.22
C CYS A 51 -3.20 -7.82 3.59
N LEU A 52 -2.76 -6.81 4.34
CA LEU A 52 -2.52 -5.46 3.82
C LEU A 52 -1.08 -5.33 3.35
N LEU A 53 -0.89 -5.07 2.07
CA LEU A 53 0.41 -4.78 1.48
C LEU A 53 0.62 -3.27 1.38
N VAL A 54 1.86 -2.82 1.61
CA VAL A 54 2.22 -1.40 1.61
C VAL A 54 3.41 -1.16 0.69
N GLU A 55 3.32 -0.14 -0.14
CA GLU A 55 4.33 0.24 -1.11
C GLU A 55 5.71 0.49 -0.47
N GLY A 56 6.75 -0.18 -0.98
CA GLY A 56 8.11 -0.11 -0.44
C GLY A 56 8.32 -0.87 0.88
N LEU A 57 7.33 -1.65 1.33
CA LEU A 57 7.50 -2.64 2.40
C LEU A 57 7.27 -4.06 1.87
N SER A 58 6.05 -4.30 1.37
CA SER A 58 5.59 -5.61 0.94
C SER A 58 4.96 -5.58 -0.45
N LEU A 59 4.74 -4.38 -0.99
CA LEU A 59 4.28 -4.09 -2.35
C LEU A 59 5.34 -3.27 -3.10
N GLU A 60 5.67 -3.67 -4.32
CA GLU A 60 6.48 -2.92 -5.27
C GLU A 60 5.61 -2.63 -6.49
N ILE A 61 5.38 -1.36 -6.80
CA ILE A 61 4.66 -0.94 -8.01
C ILE A 61 5.70 -0.37 -8.97
N VAL A 62 5.80 -0.97 -10.15
CA VAL A 62 6.72 -0.55 -11.21
C VAL A 62 5.96 0.07 -12.37
N ASP A 63 6.66 0.82 -13.21
CA ASP A 63 6.05 1.36 -14.43
C ASP A 63 5.66 0.23 -15.37
N ASP A 64 4.61 0.44 -16.17
CA ASP A 64 4.11 -0.57 -17.12
C ASP A 64 5.14 -0.96 -18.20
N ASN A 65 6.20 -0.15 -18.37
CA ASN A 65 7.28 -0.38 -19.32
C ASN A 65 8.59 -0.87 -18.66
N SER A 66 8.57 -1.19 -17.36
CA SER A 66 9.74 -1.64 -16.58
C SER A 66 10.08 -3.13 -16.73
#